data_AF-A0A7Z0C5V3-F1
#
_entry.id   AF-A0A7Z0C5V3-F1
#
_cell.length_a   1.000
_cell.length_b   1.000
_cell.length_c   1.000
_cell.angle_alpha   90.00
_cell.angle_beta   90.00
_cell.angle_gamma   90.00
#
_symmetry.space_group_name_H-M   'P 1'
#
loop_
_entity.id
_entity.type
_entity.pdbx_description
1 polymer ?
#
loop_
_entity_poly.entity_id
_entity_poly.type
_entity_poly.pdbx_seq_one_letter_code
_entity_poly.pdbx_strand_id
1 'polypeptide(L)'
;MSDVGEPAHRIGVANLDAVEQTRTWLALGGPQATRTLVGALRTALLLADTVVLDRNQVFEGVFFIAMTPDRLAWELGLPPGAPLPLSVGLLNNAEASLWPRQQPPWLTEHGGSWALDEAAVRDLDRNYLAVPGDRQRVSSPMIALTGRYDGQVADGGLSVNAPAPSPAWQEQTDPAFLPPHLWSREPRDDVLAAETIRRGRLAWLEAMKTGRVAVEPWARAALQMGPALERALPTDPAVRRLAIELLALEEIVGHTEECGCVHADLSPSTNASGTDASRDVTASSGVCGRRHVGRRSLLVRWLDGLDVPELSPPRMGSAWEGATYETREAAFRWWSTAYYDAICERDGLRMLNLHGVGAATGAEAALEVAWGLRRPDPSRWERARSRLSRRSGGEQGDLVVEGEMVRHLRDLGPWKFASLREQDVVDRTELWKRPRNRDMFELALAVREAADQHEKRLRRIVVDLRRLLVVAVIAAAFAFKDAGFLPDRGGPVVAFWLVLGILAGFPWDAARSLLTMSPGDLESTLRIRE
;
A
#
# COMPACT_ATOMS: atom_id res chain seq x y z
N MET A 1 40.07 -3.98 -1.02
CA MET A 1 38.97 -3.09 -0.61
C MET A 1 37.71 -3.73 -1.11
N SER A 2 37.01 -4.42 -0.21
CA SER A 2 35.74 -5.07 -0.47
C SER A 2 34.72 -4.02 -0.90
N ASP A 3 34.12 -4.27 -2.06
CA ASP A 3 32.98 -3.55 -2.60
C ASP A 3 31.85 -3.63 -1.56
N VAL A 4 31.68 -2.58 -0.75
CA VAL A 4 30.52 -2.46 0.12
C VAL A 4 29.38 -2.10 -0.84
N GLY A 5 28.71 -3.14 -1.34
CA GLY A 5 27.61 -3.00 -2.29
C GLY A 5 26.63 -1.92 -1.83
N GLU A 6 26.16 -1.11 -2.78
CA GLU A 6 25.23 -0.03 -2.51
C GLU A 6 24.04 -0.54 -1.67
N PRO A 7 23.54 0.27 -0.71
CA PRO A 7 22.44 -0.14 0.14
C PRO A 7 21.19 -0.42 -0.70
N ALA A 8 20.59 -1.58 -0.49
CA ALA A 8 19.36 -2.00 -1.16
C ALA A 8 18.27 -0.92 -1.05
N HIS A 9 17.52 -0.72 -2.12
CA HIS A 9 16.42 0.24 -2.16
C HIS A 9 15.20 -0.33 -1.41
N ARG A 10 14.71 0.40 -0.40
CA ARG A 10 13.70 -0.10 0.57
C ARG A 10 12.50 0.83 0.73
N ILE A 11 11.31 0.32 0.51
CA ILE A 11 10.08 1.14 0.45
C ILE A 11 8.99 0.61 1.40
N GLY A 12 8.30 1.51 2.09
CA GLY A 12 7.06 1.22 2.81
C GLY A 12 5.84 1.57 1.95
N VAL A 13 4.72 0.86 2.13
CA VAL A 13 3.46 1.13 1.40
C VAL A 13 2.35 1.39 2.39
N ALA A 14 1.81 2.60 2.40
CA ALA A 14 0.80 3.00 3.38
C ALA A 14 -0.57 2.31 3.16
N ASN A 15 -0.94 2.04 1.90
CA ASN A 15 -2.21 1.38 1.56
C ASN A 15 -2.27 -0.10 1.92
N LEU A 16 -1.12 -0.70 2.22
CA LEU A 16 -1.05 -2.03 2.80
C LEU A 16 -1.33 -1.98 4.30
N ASP A 17 -1.77 -0.86 4.84
CA ASP A 17 -2.34 -0.80 6.18
C ASP A 17 -3.56 -1.71 6.35
N ALA A 18 -3.68 -2.35 7.52
CA ALA A 18 -4.78 -3.25 7.85
C ALA A 18 -6.17 -2.64 7.63
N VAL A 19 -6.37 -1.37 7.99
CA VAL A 19 -7.67 -0.71 7.83
C VAL A 19 -7.92 -0.36 6.36
N GLU A 20 -6.92 0.18 5.67
CA GLU A 20 -7.05 0.45 4.23
C GLU A 20 -7.31 -0.83 3.42
N GLN A 21 -6.69 -1.95 3.80
CA GLN A 21 -7.01 -3.26 3.24
C GLN A 21 -8.47 -3.63 3.48
N THR A 22 -8.98 -3.50 4.71
CA THR A 22 -10.39 -3.78 5.07
C THR A 22 -11.36 -2.88 4.30
N ARG A 23 -11.09 -1.58 4.20
CA ARG A 23 -11.91 -0.63 3.44
C ARG A 23 -11.96 -1.00 1.97
N THR A 24 -10.79 -1.24 1.37
CA THR A 24 -10.68 -1.68 -0.03
C THR A 24 -11.46 -2.97 -0.25
N TRP A 25 -11.39 -3.90 0.71
CA TRP A 25 -12.11 -5.16 0.69
C TRP A 25 -13.62 -5.00 0.71
N LEU A 26 -14.14 -4.17 1.63
CA LEU A 26 -15.57 -3.88 1.76
C LEU A 26 -16.12 -3.10 0.55
N ALA A 27 -15.31 -2.20 -0.01
CA ALA A 27 -15.71 -1.36 -1.14
C ALA A 27 -15.69 -2.10 -2.49
N LEU A 28 -14.69 -2.96 -2.74
CA LEU A 28 -14.49 -3.60 -4.05
C LEU A 28 -14.85 -5.08 -4.08
N GLY A 29 -15.02 -5.71 -2.91
CA GLY A 29 -15.08 -7.17 -2.80
C GLY A 29 -13.71 -7.83 -2.87
N GLY A 30 -13.61 -9.06 -2.35
CA GLY A 30 -12.32 -9.76 -2.16
C GLY A 30 -11.46 -9.90 -3.43
N PRO A 31 -12.00 -10.35 -4.58
CA PRO A 31 -11.21 -10.54 -5.79
C PRO A 31 -10.62 -9.22 -6.32
N GLN A 32 -11.43 -8.18 -6.42
CA GLN A 32 -10.99 -6.90 -6.98
C GLN A 32 -10.10 -6.13 -6.01
N ALA A 33 -10.38 -6.19 -4.71
CA ALA A 33 -9.51 -5.64 -3.67
C ALA A 33 -8.12 -6.29 -3.70
N THR A 34 -8.08 -7.62 -3.78
CA THR A 34 -6.83 -8.37 -3.87
C THR A 34 -6.01 -7.94 -5.08
N ARG A 35 -6.61 -7.93 -6.28
CA ARG A 35 -5.88 -7.50 -7.48
C ARG A 35 -5.33 -6.09 -7.30
N THR A 36 -6.13 -5.18 -6.76
CA THR A 36 -5.74 -3.78 -6.56
C THR A 36 -4.54 -3.65 -5.61
N LEU A 37 -4.54 -4.39 -4.50
CA LEU A 37 -3.45 -4.42 -3.53
C LEU A 37 -2.20 -5.18 -4.05
N VAL A 38 -2.38 -6.20 -4.90
CA VAL A 38 -1.26 -6.80 -5.66
C VAL A 38 -0.66 -5.77 -6.63
N GLY A 39 -1.48 -4.99 -7.33
CA GLY A 39 -1.01 -3.89 -8.19
C GLY A 39 -0.20 -2.85 -7.41
N ALA A 40 -0.63 -2.51 -6.19
CA ALA A 40 0.10 -1.65 -5.25
C ALA A 40 1.47 -2.23 -4.89
N LEU A 41 1.51 -3.52 -4.52
CA LEU A 41 2.75 -4.19 -4.14
C LEU A 41 3.71 -4.33 -5.33
N ARG A 42 3.20 -4.71 -6.50
CA ARG A 42 3.98 -4.78 -7.76
C ARG A 42 4.56 -3.43 -8.14
N THR A 43 3.79 -2.34 -7.93
CA THR A 43 4.27 -0.97 -8.11
C THR A 43 5.46 -0.67 -7.21
N ALA A 44 5.35 -0.99 -5.92
CA ALA A 44 6.43 -0.80 -4.96
C ALA A 44 7.69 -1.62 -5.32
N LEU A 45 7.52 -2.86 -5.78
CA LEU A 45 8.61 -3.76 -6.19
C LEU A 45 9.26 -3.45 -7.54
N LEU A 46 8.66 -2.57 -8.36
CA LEU A 46 9.34 -1.99 -9.53
C LEU A 46 10.20 -0.79 -9.13
N LEU A 47 9.85 -0.12 -8.04
CA LEU A 47 10.52 1.09 -7.57
C LEU A 47 11.62 0.78 -6.53
N ALA A 48 11.62 -0.41 -5.95
CA ALA A 48 12.51 -0.79 -4.85
C ALA A 48 12.83 -2.28 -4.90
N ASP A 49 13.92 -2.66 -4.24
CA ASP A 49 14.36 -4.06 -4.15
C ASP A 49 13.60 -4.83 -3.06
N THR A 50 13.18 -4.12 -2.01
CA THR A 50 12.49 -4.67 -0.86
C THR A 50 11.31 -3.79 -0.46
N VAL A 51 10.15 -4.41 -0.24
CA VAL A 51 9.03 -3.76 0.44
C VAL A 51 9.08 -4.09 1.92
N VAL A 52 9.11 -3.07 2.77
CA VAL A 52 9.13 -3.21 4.21
C VAL A 52 7.70 -3.03 4.73
N LEU A 53 7.24 -4.01 5.50
CA LEU A 53 5.90 -4.08 6.05
C LEU A 53 5.95 -4.04 7.58
N ASP A 54 4.95 -3.41 8.19
CA ASP A 54 4.74 -3.53 9.63
C ASP A 54 3.98 -4.83 9.97
N ARG A 55 4.20 -5.36 11.18
CA ARG A 55 3.50 -6.55 11.68
C ARG A 55 1.97 -6.44 11.56
N ASN A 56 1.40 -5.25 11.76
CA ASN A 56 -0.05 -5.07 11.70
C ASN A 56 -0.56 -5.18 10.26
N GLN A 57 0.24 -4.75 9.27
CA GLN A 57 -0.11 -4.89 7.86
C GLN A 57 -0.27 -6.36 7.48
N VAL A 58 0.60 -7.23 8.01
CA VAL A 58 0.61 -8.66 7.70
C VAL A 58 -0.40 -9.44 8.54
N PHE A 59 -0.40 -9.27 9.86
CA PHE A 59 -1.18 -10.10 10.77
C PHE A 59 -2.59 -9.56 11.07
N GLU A 60 -2.85 -8.28 10.83
CA GLU A 60 -4.19 -7.66 10.92
C GLU A 60 -4.73 -7.24 9.55
N GLY A 61 -4.00 -7.52 8.47
CA GLY A 61 -4.44 -7.20 7.12
C GLY A 61 -5.24 -8.33 6.47
N VAL A 62 -6.49 -8.07 6.07
CA VAL A 62 -7.32 -9.06 5.35
C VAL A 62 -6.67 -9.51 4.04
N PHE A 63 -5.95 -8.63 3.34
CA PHE A 63 -5.27 -8.98 2.10
C PHE A 63 -4.17 -10.00 2.35
N PHE A 64 -3.30 -9.79 3.34
CA PHE A 64 -2.24 -10.76 3.64
C PHE A 64 -2.77 -12.05 4.28
N ILE A 65 -3.88 -11.98 5.03
CA ILE A 65 -4.56 -13.18 5.53
C ILE A 65 -5.13 -14.03 4.38
N ALA A 66 -5.74 -13.39 3.38
CA ALA A 66 -6.25 -14.08 2.19
C ALA A 66 -5.14 -14.48 1.20
N MET A 67 -4.06 -13.72 1.16
CA MET A 67 -2.90 -13.90 0.28
C MET A 67 -1.75 -14.52 1.06
N THR A 68 -1.77 -15.85 1.17
CA THR A 68 -0.69 -16.60 1.81
C THR A 68 0.65 -16.36 1.09
N PRO A 69 1.80 -16.57 1.76
CA PRO A 69 3.11 -16.36 1.16
C PRO A 69 3.33 -17.08 -0.17
N ASP A 70 2.81 -18.30 -0.33
CA ASP A 70 2.92 -19.07 -1.57
C ASP A 70 2.11 -18.46 -2.72
N ARG A 71 0.90 -17.99 -2.41
CA ARG A 71 0.06 -17.34 -3.41
C ARG A 71 0.65 -15.99 -3.81
N LEU A 72 1.19 -15.25 -2.85
CA LEU A 72 1.88 -14.01 -3.16
C LEU A 72 3.10 -14.25 -4.04
N ALA A 73 3.89 -15.29 -3.76
CA ALA A 73 5.02 -15.68 -4.60
C ALA A 73 4.55 -15.94 -6.04
N TRP A 74 3.47 -16.70 -6.22
CA TRP A 74 2.87 -16.93 -7.54
C TRP A 74 2.45 -15.63 -8.23
N GLU A 75 1.76 -14.72 -7.54
CA GLU A 75 1.39 -13.40 -8.09
C GLU A 75 2.61 -12.54 -8.44
N LEU A 76 3.74 -12.71 -7.78
CA LEU A 76 4.98 -12.01 -8.12
C LEU A 76 5.76 -12.72 -9.24
N GLY A 77 5.24 -13.81 -9.80
CA GLY A 77 5.91 -14.61 -10.82
C GLY A 77 7.10 -15.41 -10.29
N LEU A 78 7.15 -15.62 -8.98
CA LEU A 78 8.19 -16.39 -8.30
C LEU A 78 7.79 -17.88 -8.21
N PRO A 79 8.75 -18.81 -8.19
CA PRO A 79 8.45 -20.21 -8.00
C PRO A 79 7.88 -20.48 -6.58
N PRO A 80 7.08 -21.55 -6.40
CA PRO A 80 6.59 -21.93 -5.08
C PRO A 80 7.74 -22.12 -4.08
N GLY A 81 7.57 -21.63 -2.85
CA GLY A 81 8.60 -21.70 -1.81
C GLY A 81 9.74 -20.68 -1.94
N ALA A 82 9.78 -19.86 -2.99
CA ALA A 82 10.80 -18.83 -3.15
C ALA A 82 10.76 -17.79 -2.02
N PRO A 83 11.91 -17.18 -1.70
CA PRO A 83 11.95 -15.99 -0.86
C PRO A 83 11.13 -14.86 -1.48
N LEU A 84 10.30 -14.22 -0.67
CA LEU A 84 9.52 -13.06 -1.05
C LEU A 84 10.37 -11.81 -0.86
N PRO A 85 10.31 -10.82 -1.77
CA PRO A 85 11.06 -9.56 -1.68
C PRO A 85 10.44 -8.61 -0.63
N LEU A 86 10.16 -9.13 0.57
CA LEU A 86 9.45 -8.48 1.66
C LEU A 86 10.23 -8.63 2.95
N SER A 87 10.36 -7.54 3.69
CA SER A 87 10.77 -7.60 5.09
C SER A 87 9.66 -7.15 6.03
N VAL A 88 9.57 -7.78 7.19
CA VAL A 88 8.54 -7.46 8.20
C VAL A 88 9.21 -6.98 9.48
N GLY A 89 8.86 -5.75 9.88
CA GLY A 89 9.29 -5.16 11.13
C GLY A 89 8.51 -5.73 12.31
N LEU A 90 9.18 -6.41 13.24
CA LEU A 90 8.59 -6.95 14.47
C LEU A 90 9.05 -6.19 15.72
N LEU A 91 8.16 -6.11 16.71
CA LEU A 91 8.36 -5.35 17.94
C LEU A 91 9.56 -5.84 18.76
N ASN A 92 10.30 -4.86 19.29
CA ASN A 92 11.42 -4.92 20.23
C ASN A 92 11.71 -6.28 20.92
N ASN A 93 12.80 -6.92 20.50
CA ASN A 93 13.64 -7.66 21.44
C ASN A 93 14.82 -6.76 21.83
N ALA A 94 15.02 -6.56 23.14
CA ALA A 94 16.12 -5.76 23.69
C ALA A 94 17.51 -6.27 23.24
N GLU A 95 17.60 -7.47 22.68
CA GLU A 95 18.84 -8.09 22.17
C GLU A 95 19.12 -7.85 20.68
N ALA A 96 18.27 -7.10 19.97
CA ALA A 96 18.37 -6.83 18.53
C ALA A 96 19.67 -6.14 18.05
N SER A 97 20.51 -5.64 18.95
CA SER A 97 21.81 -5.03 18.62
C SER A 97 22.85 -6.00 18.06
N LEU A 98 22.55 -7.30 18.04
CA LEU A 98 23.45 -8.34 17.53
C LEU A 98 23.09 -8.84 16.13
N TRP A 99 21.96 -8.42 15.56
CA TRP A 99 21.61 -8.78 14.18
C TRP A 99 22.31 -7.82 13.23
N PRO A 100 23.28 -8.29 12.41
CA PRO A 100 23.88 -7.44 11.41
C PRO A 100 22.78 -7.02 10.43
N ARG A 101 22.81 -5.78 9.93
CA ARG A 101 22.06 -5.36 8.73
C ARG A 101 22.61 -6.13 7.53
N GLN A 102 22.36 -7.44 7.47
CA GLN A 102 22.74 -8.27 6.34
C GLN A 102 21.91 -7.81 5.13
N GLN A 103 22.30 -8.18 3.92
CA GLN A 103 21.42 -8.03 2.77
C GLN A 103 20.39 -9.17 2.74
N PRO A 104 19.11 -8.90 2.43
CA PRO A 104 18.05 -9.91 2.36
C PRO A 104 18.43 -11.13 1.50
N PRO A 105 17.80 -12.30 1.72
CA PRO A 105 18.19 -13.55 1.06
C PRO A 105 17.92 -13.56 -0.44
N TRP A 106 17.04 -12.69 -0.95
CA TRP A 106 16.83 -12.49 -2.39
C TRP A 106 17.80 -11.49 -3.03
N LEU A 107 18.69 -10.87 -2.23
CA LEU A 107 19.72 -9.93 -2.69
C LEU A 107 21.15 -10.50 -2.51
N THR A 108 21.30 -11.72 -1.99
CA THR A 108 22.61 -12.36 -1.77
C THR A 108 22.64 -13.78 -2.30
N GLU A 109 23.78 -14.21 -2.87
CA GLU A 109 24.03 -15.62 -3.22
C GLU A 109 24.40 -16.48 -2.00
N HIS A 110 24.60 -15.86 -0.83
CA HIS A 110 25.05 -16.53 0.39
C HIS A 110 24.10 -16.27 1.57
N GLY A 111 23.42 -17.35 1.99
CA GLY A 111 22.33 -17.36 2.95
C GLY A 111 22.74 -16.98 4.38
N GLY A 112 22.55 -15.71 4.72
CA GLY A 112 22.31 -15.29 6.10
C GLY A 112 20.95 -15.80 6.59
N SER A 113 20.85 -16.19 7.86
CA SER A 113 19.57 -16.63 8.45
C SER A 113 18.73 -15.43 8.86
N TRP A 114 17.76 -15.09 8.02
CA TRP A 114 16.70 -14.10 8.29
C TRP A 114 15.48 -14.69 9.00
N ALA A 115 15.61 -15.96 9.39
CA ALA A 115 14.57 -16.72 10.05
C ALA A 115 14.34 -16.24 11.49
N LEU A 116 13.07 -16.20 11.88
CA LEU A 116 12.74 -16.10 13.31
C LEU A 116 13.15 -17.36 14.05
N ASP A 117 13.66 -17.19 15.27
CA ASP A 117 13.79 -18.29 16.20
C ASP A 117 12.41 -18.80 16.67
N GLU A 118 12.36 -20.03 17.19
CA GLU A 118 11.09 -20.62 17.63
C GLU A 118 10.44 -19.88 18.80
N ALA A 119 11.22 -19.18 19.64
CA ALA A 119 10.70 -18.47 20.79
C ALA A 119 9.93 -17.22 20.34
N ALA A 120 10.50 -16.44 19.43
CA ALA A 120 9.87 -15.27 18.82
C ALA A 120 8.60 -15.64 18.04
N VAL A 121 8.60 -16.75 17.31
CA VAL A 121 7.39 -17.26 16.64
C VAL A 121 6.30 -17.60 17.66
N ARG A 122 6.63 -18.31 18.74
CA ARG A 122 5.68 -18.68 19.79
C ARG A 122 5.12 -17.45 20.52
N ASP A 123 5.96 -16.44 20.76
CA ASP A 123 5.54 -15.20 21.42
C ASP A 123 4.60 -14.37 20.54
N LEU A 124 4.88 -14.29 19.23
CA LEU A 124 3.97 -13.65 18.27
C LEU A 124 2.64 -14.40 18.19
N ASP A 125 2.66 -15.72 17.99
CA ASP A 125 1.46 -16.54 17.92
C ASP A 125 0.61 -16.38 19.19
N ARG A 126 1.24 -16.45 20.37
CA ARG A 126 0.57 -16.24 21.66
C ARG A 126 -0.03 -14.84 21.78
N ASN A 127 0.67 -13.79 21.32
CA ASN A 127 0.16 -12.43 21.32
C ASN A 127 -1.14 -12.32 20.52
N TYR A 128 -1.23 -12.95 19.35
CA TYR A 128 -2.44 -12.92 18.51
C TYR A 128 -3.53 -13.89 18.98
N LEU A 129 -3.20 -14.91 19.77
CA LEU A 129 -4.18 -15.82 20.39
C LEU A 129 -4.80 -15.29 21.68
N ALA A 130 -4.12 -14.40 22.42
CA ALA A 130 -4.65 -13.76 23.63
C ALA A 130 -5.71 -12.67 23.33
N VAL A 131 -5.85 -12.31 22.06
CA VAL A 131 -6.59 -11.15 21.54
C VAL A 131 -8.11 -11.27 21.39
N PRO A 132 -8.71 -12.45 21.12
CA PRO A 132 -10.14 -12.55 20.87
C PRO A 132 -11.05 -12.07 22.01
N GLY A 133 -10.53 -11.92 23.24
CA GLY A 133 -11.26 -11.37 24.39
C GLY A 133 -11.05 -9.88 24.64
N ASP A 134 -10.16 -9.22 23.89
CA ASP A 134 -9.81 -7.82 24.13
C ASP A 134 -10.84 -6.88 23.50
N ARG A 135 -11.75 -6.40 24.34
CA ARG A 135 -12.80 -5.45 23.96
C ARG A 135 -12.28 -4.12 23.47
N GLN A 136 -11.00 -3.77 23.60
CA GLN A 136 -10.44 -2.51 23.11
C GLN A 136 -9.76 -2.66 21.75
N ARG A 137 -9.43 -3.89 21.34
CA ARG A 137 -8.83 -4.15 20.04
C ARG A 137 -9.86 -4.06 18.92
N VAL A 138 -9.43 -3.55 17.78
CA VAL A 138 -10.21 -3.55 16.54
C VAL A 138 -9.58 -4.53 15.56
N SER A 139 -10.29 -5.62 15.27
CA SER A 139 -9.84 -6.64 14.32
C SER A 139 -10.29 -6.28 12.90
N SER A 140 -9.43 -5.57 12.17
CA SER A 140 -9.66 -5.21 10.77
C SER A 140 -10.01 -6.41 9.87
N PRO A 141 -9.38 -7.59 10.00
CA PRO A 141 -9.72 -8.71 9.12
C PRO A 141 -11.02 -9.39 9.54
N MET A 142 -11.38 -9.38 10.82
CA MET A 142 -12.72 -9.83 11.24
C MET A 142 -13.78 -8.96 10.59
N ILE A 143 -13.64 -7.63 10.68
CA ILE A 143 -14.55 -6.68 10.03
C ILE A 143 -14.66 -6.93 8.53
N ALA A 144 -13.54 -7.15 7.84
CA ALA A 144 -13.55 -7.37 6.39
C ALA A 144 -14.26 -8.66 5.98
N LEU A 145 -14.12 -9.72 6.78
CA LEU A 145 -14.70 -11.04 6.51
C LEU A 145 -16.16 -11.12 6.91
N THR A 146 -16.52 -10.57 8.07
CA THR A 146 -17.89 -10.63 8.59
C THR A 146 -18.71 -9.41 8.19
N GLY A 147 -18.11 -8.34 7.67
CA GLY A 147 -18.80 -7.07 7.42
C GLY A 147 -19.46 -6.47 8.67
N ARG A 148 -19.02 -6.88 9.87
CA ARG A 148 -19.54 -6.41 11.16
C ARG A 148 -18.40 -5.85 12.00
N TYR A 149 -18.72 -4.81 12.74
CA TYR A 149 -17.87 -4.27 13.77
C TYR A 149 -18.46 -4.65 15.12
N ASP A 150 -17.70 -5.42 15.92
CA ASP A 150 -18.15 -5.89 17.24
C ASP A 150 -18.13 -4.78 18.31
N GLY A 151 -17.59 -3.60 17.99
CA GLY A 151 -17.66 -2.42 18.85
C GLY A 151 -19.03 -1.76 18.77
N GLN A 152 -19.61 -1.41 19.92
CA GLN A 152 -20.75 -0.50 19.95
C GLN A 152 -20.27 0.88 19.48
N VAL A 153 -20.83 1.41 18.40
CA VAL A 153 -20.67 2.82 18.02
C VAL A 153 -21.68 3.61 18.87
N ALA A 154 -21.28 4.77 19.40
CA ALA A 154 -22.12 5.52 20.36
C ALA A 154 -23.52 5.83 19.80
N ASP A 155 -23.61 6.07 18.49
CA ASP A 155 -24.85 6.43 17.79
C ASP A 155 -25.46 5.26 16.99
N GLY A 156 -24.96 4.03 17.17
CA GLY A 156 -25.38 2.86 16.37
C GLY A 156 -25.01 2.93 14.88
N GLY A 157 -24.14 3.88 14.50
CA GLY A 157 -23.67 4.10 13.14
C GLY A 157 -22.55 3.16 12.70
N LEU A 158 -21.94 3.46 11.55
CA LEU A 158 -20.75 2.77 11.03
C LEU A 158 -19.50 3.20 11.80
N SER A 159 -18.54 2.28 11.97
CA SER A 159 -17.22 2.61 12.53
C SER A 159 -16.35 3.29 11.48
N VAL A 160 -15.49 4.23 11.89
CA VAL A 160 -14.51 4.88 10.99
C VAL A 160 -13.53 3.88 10.36
N ASN A 161 -13.40 2.69 10.96
CA ASN A 161 -12.60 1.58 10.43
C ASN A 161 -13.40 0.67 9.47
N ALA A 162 -14.73 0.77 9.47
CA ALA A 162 -15.62 -0.15 8.77
C ALA A 162 -16.72 0.60 8.00
N PRO A 163 -16.47 1.01 6.74
CA PRO A 163 -17.55 1.50 5.89
C PRO A 163 -18.58 0.39 5.61
N ALA A 164 -19.78 0.78 5.18
CA ALA A 164 -20.80 -0.19 4.82
C ALA A 164 -20.31 -1.10 3.68
N PRO A 165 -20.49 -2.44 3.76
CA PRO A 165 -20.09 -3.33 2.69
C PRO A 165 -20.86 -3.01 1.39
N SER A 166 -20.13 -2.91 0.28
CA SER A 166 -20.73 -2.72 -1.05
C SER A 166 -21.53 -3.96 -1.51
N PRO A 167 -22.44 -3.82 -2.49
CA PRO A 167 -23.05 -4.98 -3.14
C PRO A 167 -22.01 -5.93 -3.76
N ALA A 168 -20.91 -5.39 -4.31
CA ALA A 168 -19.83 -6.18 -4.89
C ALA A 168 -19.15 -7.10 -3.86
N TRP A 169 -19.06 -6.66 -2.60
CA TRP A 169 -18.59 -7.51 -1.49
C TRP A 169 -19.51 -8.71 -1.22
N GLN A 170 -20.82 -8.57 -1.45
CA GLN A 170 -21.80 -9.66 -1.27
C GLN A 170 -21.86 -10.62 -2.47
N GLU A 171 -21.54 -10.14 -3.68
CA GLU A 171 -21.79 -10.87 -4.94
C GLU A 171 -20.52 -11.49 -5.55
N GLN A 172 -19.35 -10.89 -5.36
CA GLN A 172 -18.10 -11.33 -5.98
C GLN A 172 -17.24 -12.09 -4.97
N THR A 173 -17.37 -13.41 -4.98
CA THR A 173 -16.50 -14.29 -4.20
C THR A 173 -15.64 -15.12 -5.14
N ASP A 174 -14.36 -15.20 -4.81
CA ASP A 174 -13.51 -16.23 -5.40
C ASP A 174 -13.34 -17.33 -4.32
N PRO A 175 -13.98 -18.49 -4.49
CA PRO A 175 -13.91 -19.59 -3.53
C PRO A 175 -12.50 -20.15 -3.36
N ALA A 176 -11.56 -19.80 -4.26
CA ALA A 176 -10.15 -20.14 -4.13
C ALA A 176 -9.40 -19.25 -3.13
N PHE A 177 -9.97 -18.12 -2.66
CA PHE A 177 -9.31 -17.22 -1.72
C PHE A 177 -9.69 -17.49 -0.26
N LEU A 178 -10.97 -17.70 -0.02
CA LEU A 178 -11.54 -17.76 1.32
C LEU A 178 -12.83 -18.60 1.23
N PRO A 179 -13.27 -19.25 2.32
CA PRO A 179 -14.42 -20.14 2.25
C PRO A 179 -15.74 -19.41 1.89
N PRO A 180 -16.56 -19.93 0.94
CA PRO A 180 -17.81 -19.29 0.45
C PRO A 180 -18.81 -18.85 1.53
N HIS A 181 -18.79 -19.55 2.67
CA HIS A 181 -19.71 -19.37 3.78
C HIS A 181 -19.33 -18.20 4.71
N LEU A 182 -18.15 -17.58 4.52
CA LEU A 182 -17.81 -16.31 5.18
C LEU A 182 -18.64 -15.14 4.66
N TRP A 183 -19.21 -15.26 3.45
CA TRP A 183 -19.86 -14.14 2.76
C TRP A 183 -21.32 -14.41 2.40
N SER A 184 -21.85 -15.59 2.73
CA SER A 184 -23.26 -15.90 2.52
C SER A 184 -24.15 -14.98 3.36
N ARG A 185 -25.34 -14.66 2.82
CA ARG A 185 -26.42 -13.98 3.54
C ARG A 185 -26.96 -14.89 4.65
N GLU A 186 -26.25 -14.87 5.77
CA GLU A 186 -26.60 -15.39 7.08
C GLU A 186 -26.82 -16.92 7.23
N PRO A 187 -26.49 -17.45 8.43
CA PRO A 187 -25.74 -16.80 9.50
C PRO A 187 -24.25 -16.68 9.14
N ARG A 188 -23.65 -15.53 9.44
CA ARG A 188 -22.21 -15.29 9.24
C ARG A 188 -21.46 -16.10 10.31
N ASP A 189 -20.45 -16.86 9.88
CA ASP A 189 -19.73 -17.80 10.74
C ASP A 189 -18.46 -17.14 11.31
N ASP A 190 -18.60 -16.49 12.47
CA ASP A 190 -17.51 -15.82 13.17
C ASP A 190 -16.41 -16.80 13.59
N VAL A 191 -16.75 -18.07 13.87
CA VAL A 191 -15.81 -19.12 14.23
C VAL A 191 -14.91 -19.44 13.04
N LEU A 192 -15.52 -19.61 11.87
CA LEU A 192 -14.78 -19.81 10.64
C LEU A 192 -13.95 -18.58 10.25
N ALA A 193 -14.46 -17.37 10.48
CA ALA A 193 -13.71 -16.14 10.21
C ALA A 193 -12.45 -16.09 11.08
N ALA A 194 -12.59 -16.37 12.38
CA ALA A 194 -11.48 -16.48 13.32
C ALA A 194 -10.47 -17.56 12.91
N GLU A 195 -10.95 -18.74 12.52
CA GLU A 195 -10.08 -19.84 12.08
C GLU A 195 -9.35 -19.52 10.77
N THR A 196 -9.99 -18.78 9.86
CA THR A 196 -9.38 -18.35 8.61
C THR A 196 -8.30 -17.30 8.84
N ILE A 197 -8.56 -16.34 9.73
CA ILE A 197 -7.56 -15.37 10.19
C ILE A 197 -6.37 -16.09 10.82
N ARG A 198 -6.63 -17.06 11.71
CA ARG A 198 -5.59 -17.86 12.37
C ARG A 198 -4.71 -18.60 11.37
N ARG A 199 -5.31 -19.30 10.41
CA ARG A 199 -4.57 -20.04 9.36
C ARG A 199 -3.70 -19.12 8.52
N GLY A 200 -4.22 -17.95 8.11
CA GLY A 200 -3.44 -16.95 7.38
C GLY A 200 -2.23 -16.46 8.17
N ARG A 201 -2.41 -16.14 9.46
CA ARG A 201 -1.30 -15.72 10.35
C ARG A 201 -0.22 -16.80 10.49
N LEU A 202 -0.63 -18.04 10.72
CA LEU A 202 0.30 -19.17 10.86
C LEU A 202 1.12 -19.40 9.58
N ALA A 203 0.52 -19.24 8.40
CA ALA A 203 1.24 -19.35 7.13
C ALA A 203 2.35 -18.28 7.00
N TRP A 204 2.08 -17.04 7.41
CA TRP A 204 3.08 -15.97 7.43
C TRP A 204 4.17 -16.20 8.49
N LEU A 205 3.81 -16.66 9.69
CA LEU A 205 4.78 -17.02 10.72
C LEU A 205 5.71 -18.13 10.24
N GLU A 206 5.18 -19.16 9.56
CA GLU A 206 6.00 -20.25 9.01
C GLU A 206 6.95 -19.74 7.91
N ALA A 207 6.50 -18.83 7.04
CA ALA A 207 7.36 -18.22 6.04
C ALA A 207 8.49 -17.37 6.67
N MET A 208 8.22 -16.68 7.78
CA MET A 208 9.25 -15.98 8.55
C MET A 208 10.20 -16.97 9.25
N LYS A 209 9.68 -18.07 9.83
CA LYS A 209 10.49 -19.12 10.46
C LYS A 209 11.44 -19.81 9.47
N THR A 210 11.01 -19.98 8.23
CA THR A 210 11.80 -20.64 7.19
C THR A 210 12.70 -19.67 6.41
N GLY A 211 12.74 -18.38 6.79
CA GLY A 211 13.57 -17.36 6.13
C GLY A 211 13.09 -16.97 4.73
N ARG A 212 11.88 -17.38 4.33
CA ARG A 212 11.27 -16.96 3.06
C ARG A 212 10.82 -15.51 3.07
N VAL A 213 10.54 -14.95 4.24
CA VAL A 213 10.24 -13.55 4.45
C VAL A 213 11.28 -13.03 5.43
N ALA A 214 11.95 -11.93 5.09
CA ALA A 214 12.93 -11.39 6.00
C ALA A 214 12.23 -10.77 7.22
N VAL A 215 12.82 -10.95 8.38
CA VAL A 215 12.35 -10.29 9.60
C VAL A 215 13.38 -9.32 10.09
N GLU A 216 12.92 -8.13 10.42
CA GLU A 216 13.75 -7.06 10.95
C GLU A 216 13.30 -6.69 12.35
N PRO A 217 14.24 -6.52 13.29
CA PRO A 217 13.91 -5.91 14.57
C PRO A 217 13.54 -4.44 14.37
N TRP A 218 12.52 -3.97 15.07
CA TRP A 218 12.21 -2.54 15.09
C TRP A 218 13.43 -1.70 15.46
N ALA A 219 13.60 -0.58 14.76
CA ALA A 219 14.53 0.45 15.20
C ALA A 219 14.18 0.87 16.63
N ARG A 220 15.16 0.85 17.53
CA ARG A 220 14.98 1.22 18.96
C ARG A 220 14.53 2.67 19.16
N ALA A 221 14.58 3.50 18.12
CA ALA A 221 14.11 4.87 18.17
C ALA A 221 12.60 4.91 18.40
N ALA A 222 12.15 5.70 19.37
CA ALA A 222 10.73 5.92 19.59
C ALA A 222 10.08 6.53 18.34
N LEU A 223 8.89 6.05 17.99
CA LEU A 223 8.11 6.58 16.88
C LEU A 223 7.70 8.02 17.17
N GLN A 224 8.20 8.97 16.37
CA GLN A 224 7.94 10.40 16.54
C GLN A 224 6.66 10.81 15.80
N MET A 225 5.50 10.46 16.38
CA MET A 225 4.20 10.76 15.77
C MET A 225 3.87 12.25 15.67
N GLY A 226 4.20 13.04 16.70
CA GLY A 226 3.89 14.47 16.74
C GLY A 226 4.43 15.23 15.54
N PRO A 227 5.75 15.21 15.28
CA PRO A 227 6.35 15.88 14.13
C PRO A 227 5.78 15.42 12.77
N ALA A 228 5.44 14.13 12.62
CA ALA A 228 4.83 13.62 11.40
C ALA A 228 3.42 14.19 11.17
N LEU A 229 2.61 14.24 12.22
CA LEU A 229 1.27 14.83 12.18
C LEU A 229 1.32 16.35 11.96
N GLU A 230 2.27 17.06 12.58
CA GLU A 230 2.47 18.50 12.41
C GLU A 230 2.81 18.86 10.96
N ARG A 231 3.73 18.12 10.33
CA ARG A 231 4.08 18.31 8.91
C ARG A 231 2.93 17.98 7.96
N ALA A 232 2.07 17.04 8.36
CA ALA A 232 0.91 16.63 7.58
C ALA A 232 -0.32 17.52 7.81
N LEU A 233 -0.25 18.57 8.63
CA LEU A 233 -1.40 19.40 8.98
C LEU A 233 -2.15 19.90 7.73
N PRO A 234 -3.48 19.70 7.66
CA PRO A 234 -4.30 20.24 6.59
C PRO A 234 -4.18 21.77 6.45
N THR A 235 -4.20 22.27 5.22
CA THR A 235 -4.19 23.71 4.95
C THR A 235 -5.57 24.35 5.06
N ASP A 236 -6.63 23.57 4.84
CA ASP A 236 -8.00 24.05 4.94
C ASP A 236 -8.36 24.38 6.41
N PRO A 237 -8.81 25.61 6.73
CA PRO A 237 -9.07 26.02 8.11
C PRO A 237 -10.13 25.20 8.85
N ALA A 238 -11.12 24.65 8.15
CA ALA A 238 -12.22 23.92 8.77
C ALA A 238 -11.71 22.58 9.33
N VAL A 239 -10.99 21.81 8.53
CA VAL A 239 -10.41 20.52 8.93
C VAL A 239 -9.13 20.68 9.75
N ARG A 240 -8.38 21.77 9.58
CA ARG A 240 -7.17 22.05 10.39
C ARG A 240 -7.49 22.14 11.88
N ARG A 241 -8.63 22.73 12.26
CA ARG A 241 -9.08 22.78 13.66
C ARG A 241 -9.28 21.39 14.25
N LEU A 242 -9.92 20.49 13.49
CA LEU A 242 -10.13 19.10 13.89
C LEU A 242 -8.80 18.34 14.01
N ALA A 243 -7.89 18.54 13.06
CA ALA A 243 -6.56 17.93 13.07
C ALA A 243 -5.72 18.34 14.31
N ILE A 244 -5.87 19.58 14.77
CA ILE A 244 -5.21 20.08 15.99
C ILE A 244 -5.72 19.37 17.25
N GLU A 245 -7.03 19.09 17.35
CA GLU A 245 -7.57 18.31 18.47
C GLU A 245 -7.05 16.87 18.48
N LEU A 246 -6.91 16.25 17.30
CA LEU A 246 -6.28 14.92 17.19
C LEU A 246 -4.81 14.92 17.57
N LEU A 247 -4.08 15.97 17.23
CA LEU A 247 -2.68 16.17 17.64
C LEU A 247 -2.53 16.30 19.16
N ALA A 248 -3.52 16.86 19.83
CA ALA A 248 -3.53 17.01 21.28
C ALA A 248 -3.85 15.71 22.03
N LEU A 249 -4.20 14.63 21.32
CA LEU A 249 -4.46 13.33 21.96
C LEU A 249 -3.16 12.73 22.49
N GLU A 250 -3.09 12.61 23.81
CA GLU A 250 -2.01 11.93 24.50
C GLU A 250 -2.48 10.58 25.03
N GLU A 251 -1.67 9.54 24.84
CA GLU A 251 -1.89 8.27 25.55
C GLU A 251 -1.49 8.46 27.02
N ILE A 252 -2.48 8.42 27.91
CA ILE A 252 -2.25 8.46 29.36
C ILE A 252 -1.76 7.07 29.76
N VAL A 253 -0.46 6.81 29.61
CA VAL A 253 0.14 5.56 30.04
C VAL A 253 -0.12 5.39 31.56
N GLY A 254 -0.98 4.43 31.95
CA GLY A 254 -1.24 4.20 33.37
C GLY A 254 -2.29 3.16 33.78
N HIS A 255 -3.22 2.72 32.93
CA HIS A 255 -4.15 1.65 33.34
C HIS A 255 -3.60 0.26 33.04
N THR A 256 -3.02 -0.34 34.07
CA THR A 256 -2.78 -1.78 34.19
C THR A 256 -4.05 -2.45 34.69
N GLU A 257 -5.02 -2.69 33.80
CA GLU A 257 -6.01 -3.71 34.13
C GLU A 257 -5.32 -5.09 34.09
N GLU A 258 -5.58 -5.92 35.09
CA GLU A 258 -5.16 -7.32 35.09
C GLU A 258 -5.81 -8.03 33.87
N CYS A 259 -5.05 -8.33 32.83
CA CYS A 259 -5.54 -9.20 31.74
C CYS A 259 -5.74 -10.60 32.33
N GLY A 260 -6.92 -11.18 32.14
CA GLY A 260 -7.20 -12.60 32.43
C GLY A 260 -6.50 -13.56 31.46
N CYS A 261 -5.40 -13.12 30.85
CA CYS A 261 -4.71 -13.77 29.75
C CYS A 261 -3.55 -14.57 30.34
N VAL A 262 -3.46 -15.86 29.99
CA VAL A 262 -2.40 -16.72 30.52
C VAL A 262 -1.08 -16.31 29.86
N HIS A 263 -0.23 -15.60 30.62
CA HIS A 263 1.16 -15.33 30.26
C HIS A 263 2.03 -16.37 30.96
N ALA A 264 2.84 -17.13 30.21
CA ALA A 264 3.92 -17.89 30.81
C ALA A 264 5.09 -16.93 31.05
N ASP A 265 5.47 -16.75 32.32
CA ASP A 265 6.53 -15.84 32.75
C ASP A 265 7.83 -16.09 31.99
N LEU A 266 8.40 -15.02 31.41
CA LEU A 266 9.81 -14.95 31.06
C LEU A 266 10.60 -14.73 32.35
N SER A 267 10.77 -15.79 33.14
CA SER A 267 11.87 -15.85 34.11
C SER A 267 13.00 -16.67 33.48
N PRO A 268 14.24 -16.14 33.40
CA PRO A 268 15.38 -16.95 33.05
C PRO A 268 15.66 -17.90 34.23
N SER A 269 15.07 -19.10 34.22
CA SER A 269 15.42 -20.12 35.20
C SER A 269 16.77 -20.73 34.83
N THR A 270 17.85 -20.02 35.18
CA THR A 270 19.08 -20.71 35.57
C THR A 270 18.74 -21.56 36.79
N ASN A 271 18.42 -22.84 36.58
CA ASN A 271 18.81 -23.96 37.43
C ASN A 271 18.27 -25.26 36.84
N ALA A 272 19.20 -26.03 36.27
CA ALA A 272 18.99 -27.42 35.96
C ALA A 272 19.04 -28.23 37.26
N SER A 273 17.93 -28.81 37.67
CA SER A 273 17.91 -30.06 38.45
C SER A 273 16.53 -30.67 38.35
N GLY A 274 16.45 -31.85 37.73
CA GLY A 274 15.20 -32.55 37.47
C GLY A 274 14.49 -33.01 38.74
N THR A 275 13.16 -33.15 38.63
CA THR A 275 12.37 -34.34 38.96
C THR A 275 10.90 -34.03 38.64
N ASP A 276 10.14 -35.07 38.30
CA ASP A 276 8.70 -35.09 38.03
C ASP A 276 7.86 -34.09 38.82
N ALA A 277 7.03 -33.33 38.11
CA ALA A 277 5.79 -32.79 38.67
C ALA A 277 4.77 -32.50 37.56
N SER A 278 3.55 -32.97 37.82
CA SER A 278 2.29 -32.63 37.17
C SER A 278 2.23 -31.23 36.54
N ARG A 279 1.66 -31.17 35.32
CA ARG A 279 1.18 -29.93 34.68
C ARG A 279 0.09 -29.28 35.53
N ASP A 280 0.48 -28.57 36.57
CA ASP A 280 -0.30 -27.45 37.09
C ASP A 280 0.15 -26.21 36.32
N VAL A 281 -0.69 -25.82 35.35
CA VAL A 281 -0.64 -24.48 34.76
C VAL A 281 -1.15 -23.55 35.85
N THR A 282 -0.26 -23.13 36.75
CA THR A 282 -0.56 -22.01 37.62
C THR A 282 -0.68 -20.78 36.72
N ALA A 283 -1.90 -20.27 36.60
CA ALA A 283 -2.16 -18.96 36.03
C ALA A 283 -1.42 -17.94 36.91
N SER A 284 -0.17 -17.60 36.56
CA SER A 284 0.48 -16.46 37.18
C SER A 284 -0.25 -15.22 36.66
N SER A 285 -0.86 -14.48 37.59
CA SER A 285 -1.48 -13.18 37.40
C SER A 285 -0.40 -12.11 37.16
N GLY A 286 0.47 -12.35 36.17
CA GLY A 286 1.45 -11.38 35.73
C GLY A 286 0.72 -10.22 35.06
N VAL A 287 1.02 -9.00 35.50
CA VAL A 287 0.47 -7.75 34.96
C VAL A 287 0.66 -7.73 33.44
N CYS A 288 -0.40 -8.00 32.69
CA CYS A 288 -0.45 -7.66 31.29
C CYS A 288 -0.60 -6.14 31.18
N GLY A 289 0.53 -5.45 31.20
CA GLY A 289 0.56 -4.09 30.68
C GLY A 289 0.07 -4.19 29.24
N ARG A 290 -1.08 -3.58 28.92
CA ARG A 290 -1.86 -3.62 27.67
C ARG A 290 -1.04 -3.43 26.37
N ARG A 291 -0.07 -4.31 26.10
CA ARG A 291 0.81 -4.30 24.92
C ARG A 291 0.10 -4.83 23.66
N HIS A 292 -1.16 -5.25 23.81
CA HIS A 292 -1.98 -5.84 22.74
C HIS A 292 -2.87 -4.83 22.02
N VAL A 293 -3.12 -3.65 22.63
CA VAL A 293 -3.94 -2.56 22.08
C VAL A 293 -3.01 -1.42 21.65
N GLY A 294 -2.93 -1.17 20.35
CA GLY A 294 -2.15 -0.04 19.84
C GLY A 294 -2.91 1.28 19.95
N ARG A 295 -2.19 2.40 19.98
CA ARG A 295 -2.75 3.78 19.86
C ARG A 295 -3.80 3.91 18.76
N ARG A 296 -3.59 3.20 17.65
CA ARG A 296 -4.52 3.14 16.53
C ARG A 296 -5.90 2.60 16.93
N SER A 297 -5.96 1.51 17.69
CA SER A 297 -7.24 0.92 18.13
C SER A 297 -7.99 1.86 19.09
N LEU A 298 -7.25 2.52 19.99
CA LEU A 298 -7.81 3.54 20.89
C LEU A 298 -8.36 4.73 20.09
N LEU A 299 -7.63 5.20 19.08
CA LEU A 299 -8.06 6.29 18.21
C LEU A 299 -9.33 5.95 17.42
N VAL A 300 -9.43 4.74 16.85
CA VAL A 300 -10.66 4.30 16.15
C VAL A 300 -11.85 4.39 17.09
N ARG A 301 -11.73 3.87 18.31
CA ARG A 301 -12.81 3.90 19.30
C ARG A 301 -13.20 5.30 19.70
N TRP A 302 -12.20 6.15 19.93
CA TRP A 302 -12.42 7.55 20.25
C TRP A 302 -13.17 8.27 19.12
N LEU A 303 -12.76 8.06 17.86
CA LEU A 303 -13.46 8.61 16.69
C LEU A 303 -14.87 7.99 16.49
N ASP A 304 -15.11 6.77 16.97
CA ASP A 304 -16.43 6.12 16.95
C ASP A 304 -17.39 6.63 18.05
N GLY A 305 -16.99 7.62 18.86
CA GLY A 305 -17.85 8.16 19.93
C GLY A 305 -17.66 7.51 21.28
N LEU A 306 -16.75 6.56 21.41
CA LEU A 306 -16.58 5.83 22.66
C LEU A 306 -15.72 6.61 23.65
N ASP A 307 -16.06 6.45 24.93
CA ASP A 307 -15.22 6.91 26.04
C ASP A 307 -13.99 6.00 26.11
N VAL A 308 -12.81 6.58 25.88
CA VAL A 308 -11.52 5.87 25.85
C VAL A 308 -10.66 6.42 26.99
N PRO A 309 -10.76 5.88 28.21
CA PRO A 309 -10.08 6.41 29.40
C PRO A 309 -8.55 6.39 29.29
N GLU A 310 -8.00 5.65 28.32
CA GLU A 310 -6.57 5.58 28.01
C GLU A 310 -6.05 6.80 27.25
N LEU A 311 -6.93 7.65 26.72
CA LEU A 311 -6.56 8.87 25.99
C LEU A 311 -6.84 10.12 26.84
N SER A 312 -6.04 11.16 26.63
CA SER A 312 -6.28 12.52 27.12
C SER A 312 -6.56 13.44 25.93
N PRO A 313 -7.73 14.09 25.85
CA PRO A 313 -8.93 13.82 26.65
C PRO A 313 -9.55 12.43 26.35
N PRO A 314 -10.25 11.82 27.32
CA PRO A 314 -10.85 10.49 27.14
C PRO A 314 -12.10 10.49 26.27
N ARG A 315 -12.69 11.67 26.04
CA ARG A 315 -13.91 11.86 25.24
C ARG A 315 -13.63 12.78 24.06
N MET A 316 -14.47 12.66 23.02
CA MET A 316 -14.41 13.56 21.88
C MET A 316 -14.66 15.01 22.29
N GLY A 317 -13.88 15.92 21.70
CA GLY A 317 -14.03 17.35 21.88
C GLY A 317 -15.28 17.89 21.17
N SER A 318 -15.69 19.11 21.53
CA SER A 318 -16.89 19.75 20.96
C SER A 318 -16.79 20.01 19.46
N ALA A 319 -15.58 20.12 18.89
CA ALA A 319 -15.43 20.22 17.44
C ALA A 319 -15.84 18.93 16.70
N TRP A 320 -15.78 17.78 17.39
CA TRP A 320 -16.14 16.47 16.84
C TRP A 320 -17.60 16.08 17.03
N GLU A 321 -18.32 16.71 17.97
CA GLU A 321 -19.74 16.42 18.27
C GLU A 321 -20.64 16.62 17.04
N GLY A 322 -20.31 17.56 16.16
CA GLY A 322 -21.03 17.81 14.89
C GLY A 322 -20.37 17.24 13.64
N ALA A 323 -19.25 16.53 13.76
CA ALA A 323 -18.51 16.01 12.61
C ALA A 323 -19.25 14.81 11.99
N THR A 324 -19.36 14.79 10.66
CA THR A 324 -19.98 13.66 9.94
C THR A 324 -19.10 12.41 10.00
N TYR A 325 -19.68 11.25 9.67
CA TYR A 325 -18.94 10.01 9.52
C TYR A 325 -17.73 10.16 8.59
N GLU A 326 -17.95 10.73 7.41
CA GLU A 326 -16.93 10.92 6.37
C GLU A 326 -15.80 11.83 6.87
N THR A 327 -16.11 12.79 7.74
CA THR A 327 -15.12 13.68 8.35
C THR A 327 -14.24 12.93 9.34
N ARG A 328 -14.83 12.12 10.22
CA ARG A 328 -14.10 11.31 11.20
C ARG A 328 -13.26 10.22 10.52
N GLU A 329 -13.81 9.63 9.47
CA GLU A 329 -13.16 8.67 8.59
C GLU A 329 -11.95 9.28 7.87
N ALA A 330 -12.10 10.42 7.21
CA ALA A 330 -10.99 11.13 6.57
C ALA A 330 -9.91 11.53 7.58
N ALA A 331 -10.30 11.95 8.78
CA ALA A 331 -9.35 12.28 9.84
C ALA A 331 -8.53 11.06 10.31
N PHE A 332 -9.18 9.90 10.46
CA PHE A 332 -8.49 8.66 10.77
C PHE A 332 -7.48 8.28 9.68
N ARG A 333 -7.85 8.43 8.41
CA ARG A 333 -6.95 8.14 7.27
C ARG A 333 -5.76 9.10 7.22
N TRP A 334 -5.98 10.37 7.52
CA TRP A 334 -4.91 11.36 7.66
C TRP A 334 -3.93 10.96 8.76
N TRP A 335 -4.46 10.62 9.95
CA TRP A 335 -3.64 10.15 11.06
C TRP A 335 -2.86 8.87 10.73
N SER A 336 -3.51 7.89 10.08
CA SER A 336 -2.88 6.63 9.66
C SER A 336 -1.77 6.88 8.63
N THR A 337 -1.98 7.82 7.69
CA THR A 337 -0.96 8.20 6.71
C THR A 337 0.26 8.81 7.42
N ALA A 338 0.05 9.69 8.39
CA ALA A 338 1.14 10.26 9.20
C ALA A 338 1.84 9.19 10.08
N TYR A 339 1.09 8.20 10.57
CA TYR A 339 1.64 7.06 11.31
C TYR A 339 2.64 6.26 10.49
N TYR A 340 2.31 5.94 9.24
CA TYR A 340 3.25 5.27 8.34
C TYR A 340 4.38 6.19 7.85
N ASP A 341 4.15 7.50 7.71
CA ASP A 341 5.23 8.46 7.43
C ASP A 341 6.27 8.44 8.56
N ALA A 342 5.82 8.41 9.82
CA ALA A 342 6.70 8.32 10.99
C ALA A 342 7.47 6.98 11.04
N ILE A 343 6.84 5.86 10.67
CA ILE A 343 7.52 4.55 10.57
C ILE A 343 8.60 4.60 9.48
N CYS A 344 8.25 5.12 8.29
CA CYS A 344 9.18 5.23 7.19
C CYS A 344 10.37 6.13 7.53
N GLU A 345 10.13 7.27 8.19
CA GLU A 345 11.19 8.17 8.63
C GLU A 345 12.12 7.51 9.66
N ARG A 346 11.55 6.83 10.66
CA ARG A 346 12.33 6.10 11.67
C ARG A 346 13.24 5.04 11.04
N ASP A 347 12.73 4.33 10.03
CA ASP A 347 13.39 3.18 9.43
C ASP A 347 14.21 3.53 8.16
N GLY A 348 14.26 4.81 7.79
CA GLY A 348 15.00 5.31 6.60
C GLY A 348 14.41 4.81 5.28
N LEU A 349 13.09 4.69 5.21
CA LEU A 349 12.35 4.16 4.06
C LEU A 349 11.74 5.28 3.24
N ARG A 350 11.58 5.03 1.94
CA ARG A 350 10.66 5.82 1.11
C ARG A 350 9.23 5.33 1.29
N MET A 351 8.27 6.23 1.16
CA MET A 351 6.86 5.91 1.36
C MET A 351 6.11 5.98 0.03
N LEU A 352 5.49 4.86 -0.37
CA LEU A 352 4.49 4.84 -1.42
C LEU A 352 3.10 5.02 -0.81
N ASN A 353 2.36 6.01 -1.30
CA ASN A 353 0.95 6.19 -0.97
C ASN A 353 0.11 6.23 -2.25
N LEU A 354 -0.88 5.37 -2.36
CA LEU A 354 -1.87 5.36 -3.42
C LEU A 354 -3.10 6.15 -2.99
N HIS A 355 -3.49 7.12 -3.79
CA HIS A 355 -4.70 7.91 -3.63
C HIS A 355 -5.82 7.31 -4.48
N GLY A 356 -7.08 7.51 -4.07
CA GLY A 356 -8.24 7.15 -4.88
C GLY A 356 -8.68 5.68 -4.85
N VAL A 357 -8.11 4.85 -3.97
CA VAL A 357 -8.59 3.46 -3.80
C VAL A 357 -10.03 3.49 -3.28
N GLY A 358 -10.99 3.30 -4.20
CA GLY A 358 -12.41 3.57 -3.95
C GLY A 358 -12.83 4.87 -4.63
N ALA A 359 -13.81 4.80 -5.53
CA ALA A 359 -14.26 5.90 -6.37
C ALA A 359 -14.98 7.00 -5.57
N ALA A 360 -14.27 7.70 -4.69
CA ALA A 360 -14.84 8.82 -3.95
C ALA A 360 -15.28 9.89 -4.95
N THR A 361 -16.57 10.25 -4.91
CA THR A 361 -17.17 11.20 -5.85
C THR A 361 -17.68 12.45 -5.14
N GLY A 362 -17.60 13.60 -5.81
CA GLY A 362 -18.16 14.85 -5.32
C GLY A 362 -17.60 15.30 -3.97
N ALA A 363 -18.45 15.30 -2.95
CA ALA A 363 -18.12 15.83 -1.63
C ALA A 363 -17.01 15.03 -0.91
N GLU A 364 -16.96 13.71 -1.08
CA GLU A 364 -15.94 12.86 -0.45
C GLU A 364 -14.54 13.16 -1.01
N ALA A 365 -14.44 13.35 -2.33
CA ALA A 365 -13.18 13.75 -2.97
C ALA A 365 -12.73 15.14 -2.51
N ALA A 366 -13.65 16.10 -2.37
CA ALA A 366 -13.33 17.43 -1.86
C ALA A 366 -12.83 17.38 -0.41
N LEU A 367 -13.43 16.52 0.42
CA LEU A 367 -13.03 16.29 1.80
C LEU A 367 -11.64 15.64 1.89
N GLU A 368 -11.36 14.63 1.08
CA GLU A 368 -10.02 14.02 0.99
C GLU A 368 -8.96 15.05 0.58
N VAL A 369 -9.26 15.92 -0.38
CA VAL A 369 -8.37 17.02 -0.77
C VAL A 369 -8.16 17.98 0.40
N ALA A 370 -9.21 18.33 1.14
CA ALA A 370 -9.11 19.21 2.32
C ALA A 370 -8.18 18.62 3.40
N TRP A 371 -8.28 17.30 3.64
CA TRP A 371 -7.41 16.57 4.58
C TRP A 371 -6.00 16.24 4.03
N GLY A 372 -5.69 16.62 2.78
CA GLY A 372 -4.41 16.30 2.14
C GLY A 372 -4.23 14.81 1.78
N LEU A 373 -5.33 14.04 1.77
CA LEU A 373 -5.39 12.63 1.40
C LEU A 373 -5.53 12.39 -0.10
N ARG A 374 -5.83 13.43 -0.86
CA ARG A 374 -5.92 13.40 -2.32
C ARG A 374 -5.32 14.69 -2.86
N ARG A 375 -4.63 14.60 -3.99
CA ARG A 375 -4.19 15.79 -4.72
C ARG A 375 -5.36 16.37 -5.54
N PRO A 376 -5.49 17.70 -5.63
CA PRO A 376 -6.47 18.28 -6.54
C PRO A 376 -6.14 17.85 -7.97
N ASP A 377 -7.17 17.43 -8.73
CA ASP A 377 -7.00 16.92 -10.09
C ASP A 377 -6.33 17.97 -10.98
N PRO A 378 -5.10 17.70 -11.48
CA PRO A 378 -4.44 18.65 -12.36
C PRO A 378 -5.15 18.70 -13.72
N SER A 379 -5.24 19.91 -14.27
CA SER A 379 -5.77 20.12 -15.62
C SER A 379 -4.98 19.29 -16.64
N ARG A 380 -5.61 18.95 -17.78
CA ARG A 380 -4.95 18.17 -18.84
C ARG A 380 -3.65 18.84 -19.33
N TRP A 381 -3.61 20.16 -19.32
CA TRP A 381 -2.45 20.93 -19.71
C TRP A 381 -1.33 20.91 -18.66
N GLU A 382 -1.65 21.03 -17.38
CA GLU A 382 -0.68 20.91 -16.29
C GLU A 382 -0.02 19.53 -16.28
N ARG A 383 -0.78 18.47 -16.57
CA ARG A 383 -0.25 17.11 -16.74
C ARG A 383 0.68 16.96 -17.93
N ALA A 384 0.28 17.46 -19.09
CA ALA A 384 1.15 17.41 -20.28
C ALA A 384 2.44 18.22 -20.04
N ARG A 385 2.33 19.38 -19.39
CA ARG A 385 3.46 20.23 -19.04
C ARG A 385 4.38 19.58 -18.00
N SER A 386 3.84 18.94 -16.96
CA SER A 386 4.66 18.31 -15.91
C SER A 386 5.52 17.17 -16.47
N ARG A 387 4.97 16.38 -17.41
CA ARG A 387 5.66 15.31 -18.13
C ARG A 387 6.81 15.80 -19.02
N LEU A 388 6.62 16.94 -19.69
CA LEU A 388 7.61 17.53 -20.59
C LEU A 388 8.63 18.44 -19.88
N SER A 389 8.30 18.89 -18.68
CA SER A 389 9.20 19.76 -17.92
C SER A 389 10.44 18.97 -17.47
N ARG A 390 11.62 19.41 -17.92
CA ARG A 390 12.92 18.97 -17.40
C ARG A 390 13.20 19.52 -16.01
N ARG A 391 12.17 19.83 -15.20
CA ARG A 391 12.39 20.45 -13.89
C ARG A 391 13.11 19.43 -13.00
N SER A 392 14.44 19.53 -13.01
CA SER A 392 15.30 19.19 -11.91
C SER A 392 15.07 20.26 -10.85
N GLY A 393 14.43 19.87 -9.77
CA GLY A 393 14.44 20.60 -8.51
C GLY A 393 14.12 19.53 -7.49
N GLY A 394 15.07 19.02 -6.73
CA GLY A 394 15.95 19.82 -5.87
C GLY A 394 15.20 20.30 -4.61
N GLU A 395 13.89 20.09 -4.55
CA GLU A 395 13.11 20.23 -3.33
C GLU A 395 12.45 18.89 -3.03
N GLN A 396 12.55 18.49 -1.77
CA GLN A 396 11.79 17.40 -1.16
C GLN A 396 10.34 17.44 -1.67
N GLY A 397 9.94 16.43 -2.44
CA GLY A 397 8.61 16.42 -3.07
C GLY A 397 8.21 15.02 -3.52
N ASP A 398 6.93 14.69 -3.37
CA ASP A 398 6.43 13.37 -3.77
C ASP A 398 6.39 13.26 -5.30
N LEU A 399 7.08 12.25 -5.83
CA LEU A 399 6.97 11.83 -7.22
C LEU A 399 5.58 11.29 -7.49
N VAL A 400 5.01 11.68 -8.63
CA VAL A 400 3.72 11.15 -9.06
C VAL A 400 3.95 9.82 -9.78
N VAL A 401 3.34 8.79 -9.24
CA VAL A 401 3.16 7.49 -9.88
C VAL A 401 1.79 7.52 -10.55
N GLU A 402 1.76 7.35 -11.87
CA GLU A 402 0.51 7.44 -12.63
C GLU A 402 -0.44 6.30 -12.26
N GLY A 403 -1.71 6.60 -11.97
CA GLY A 403 -2.66 5.55 -11.57
C GLY A 403 -2.96 4.51 -12.65
N GLU A 404 -2.70 4.84 -13.92
CA GLU A 404 -2.74 3.87 -15.00
C GLU A 404 -1.69 2.77 -14.83
N MET A 405 -0.53 3.09 -14.25
CA MET A 405 0.53 2.12 -13.96
C MET A 405 0.06 1.07 -12.96
N VAL A 406 -0.54 1.51 -11.85
CA VAL A 406 -1.12 0.62 -10.83
C VAL A 406 -2.21 -0.25 -11.44
N ARG A 407 -3.08 0.34 -12.28
CA ARG A 407 -4.16 -0.37 -12.98
C ARG A 407 -3.63 -1.43 -13.95
N HIS A 408 -2.60 -1.12 -14.73
CA HIS A 408 -1.99 -2.10 -15.64
C HIS A 408 -1.27 -3.20 -14.86
N LEU A 409 -0.55 -2.88 -13.79
CA LEU A 409 0.14 -3.86 -12.95
C LEU A 409 -0.81 -4.76 -12.19
N ARG A 410 -1.98 -4.25 -11.81
CA ARG A 410 -3.09 -5.03 -11.26
C ARG A 410 -3.55 -6.12 -12.23
N ASP A 411 -3.69 -5.78 -13.51
CA ASP A 411 -4.25 -6.68 -14.54
C ASP A 411 -3.16 -7.50 -15.25
N LEU A 412 -1.87 -7.21 -14.98
CA LEU A 412 -0.73 -7.90 -15.57
C LEU A 412 -0.61 -9.33 -15.01
N GLY A 413 -0.37 -10.32 -15.88
CA GLY A 413 -0.13 -11.69 -15.46
C GLY A 413 1.21 -11.86 -14.73
N PRO A 414 1.37 -12.84 -13.82
CA PRO A 414 2.55 -12.92 -12.96
C PRO A 414 3.90 -13.06 -13.69
N TRP A 415 3.95 -13.88 -14.74
CA TRP A 415 5.18 -14.08 -15.53
C TRP A 415 5.61 -12.81 -16.28
N LYS A 416 4.65 -11.98 -16.71
CA LYS A 416 4.95 -10.69 -17.35
C LYS A 416 5.50 -9.70 -16.34
N PHE A 417 4.94 -9.70 -15.13
CA PHE A 417 5.45 -8.88 -14.05
C PHE A 417 6.91 -9.27 -13.71
N ALA A 418 7.21 -10.57 -13.58
CA ALA A 418 8.57 -11.04 -13.37
C ALA A 418 9.52 -10.59 -14.49
N SER A 419 9.13 -10.78 -15.75
CA SER A 419 9.93 -10.33 -16.90
C SER A 419 10.14 -8.81 -16.92
N LEU A 420 9.12 -8.02 -16.59
CA LEU A 420 9.22 -6.57 -16.49
C LEU A 420 10.20 -6.15 -15.38
N ARG A 421 10.20 -6.85 -14.24
CA ARG A 421 11.10 -6.60 -13.11
C ARG A 421 12.56 -6.94 -13.44
N GLU A 422 12.79 -7.98 -14.23
CA GLU A 422 14.13 -8.40 -14.69
C GLU A 422 14.73 -7.45 -15.74
N GLN A 423 13.90 -6.80 -16.56
CA GLN A 423 14.36 -5.89 -17.62
C GLN A 423 14.96 -4.57 -17.09
N ASP A 424 14.79 -4.29 -15.79
CA ASP A 424 15.23 -3.07 -15.11
C ASP A 424 15.04 -1.80 -15.95
N VAL A 425 13.79 -1.61 -16.39
CA VAL A 425 13.37 -0.56 -17.34
C VAL A 425 13.89 0.83 -16.98
N VAL A 426 13.98 1.11 -15.69
CA VAL A 426 14.52 2.36 -15.14
C VAL A 426 15.62 1.99 -14.16
N ASP A 427 16.79 2.62 -14.31
CA ASP A 427 17.88 2.54 -13.34
C ASP A 427 17.37 3.02 -11.98
N ARG A 428 17.12 2.06 -11.07
CA ARG A 428 16.59 2.33 -9.73
C ARG A 428 17.58 3.17 -8.92
N THR A 429 18.87 2.93 -9.07
CA THR A 429 19.91 3.68 -8.38
C THR A 429 19.86 5.15 -8.78
N GLU A 430 19.73 5.45 -10.08
CA GLU A 430 19.60 6.83 -10.56
C GLU A 430 18.23 7.44 -10.20
N LEU A 431 17.13 6.67 -10.26
CA LEU A 431 15.81 7.11 -9.77
C LEU A 431 15.87 7.48 -8.27
N TRP A 432 16.67 6.76 -7.50
CA TRP A 432 16.85 7.01 -6.09
C TRP A 432 17.76 8.21 -5.83
N LYS A 433 18.89 8.33 -6.53
CA LYS A 433 19.79 9.48 -6.37
C LYS A 433 19.18 10.78 -6.92
N ARG A 434 18.41 10.70 -8.01
CA ARG A 434 17.91 11.86 -8.77
C ARG A 434 16.51 11.60 -9.29
N PRO A 435 15.49 11.66 -8.42
CA PRO A 435 14.13 11.38 -8.82
C PRO A 435 13.60 12.38 -9.85
N ARG A 436 13.15 11.88 -11.00
CA ARG A 436 12.51 12.72 -12.03
C ARG A 436 11.14 12.15 -12.41
N ASN A 437 10.18 13.05 -12.64
CA ASN A 437 8.87 12.68 -13.21
C ASN A 437 8.99 12.00 -14.58
N ARG A 438 10.07 12.29 -15.32
CA ARG A 438 10.36 11.62 -16.59
C ARG A 438 10.62 10.12 -16.40
N ASP A 439 11.38 9.74 -15.36
CA ASP A 439 11.73 8.34 -15.09
C ASP A 439 10.45 7.56 -14.71
N MET A 440 9.57 8.18 -13.93
CA MET A 440 8.23 7.64 -13.63
C MET A 440 7.35 7.48 -14.87
N PHE A 441 7.42 8.43 -15.80
CA PHE A 441 6.68 8.37 -17.06
C PHE A 441 7.22 7.28 -17.99
N GLU A 442 8.54 7.12 -18.09
CA GLU A 442 9.18 6.04 -18.85
C GLU A 442 8.79 4.66 -18.28
N LEU A 443 8.79 4.51 -16.94
CA LEU A 443 8.29 3.30 -16.28
C LEU A 443 6.80 3.03 -16.60
N ALA A 444 5.95 4.06 -16.53
CA ALA A 444 4.52 3.94 -16.83
C ALA A 444 4.28 3.51 -18.30
N LEU A 445 5.08 4.02 -19.25
CA LEU A 445 5.03 3.61 -20.65
C LEU A 445 5.44 2.15 -20.83
N ALA A 446 6.49 1.68 -20.17
CA ALA A 446 6.95 0.30 -20.28
C ALA A 446 5.95 -0.69 -19.67
N VAL A 447 5.37 -0.35 -18.51
CA VAL A 447 4.28 -1.12 -17.88
C VAL A 447 3.10 -1.24 -18.84
N ARG A 448 2.72 -0.12 -19.45
CA ARG A 448 1.63 -0.10 -20.43
C ARG A 448 1.97 -0.94 -21.66
N GLU A 449 3.20 -0.86 -22.18
CA GLU A 449 3.60 -1.68 -23.33
C GLU A 449 3.55 -3.18 -22.99
N ALA A 450 4.03 -3.58 -21.82
CA ALA A 450 3.95 -4.96 -21.34
C ALA A 450 2.49 -5.46 -21.21
N ALA A 451 1.58 -4.58 -20.78
CA ALA A 451 0.15 -4.85 -20.73
C ALA A 451 -0.50 -4.92 -22.13
N ASP A 452 -0.22 -3.95 -23.01
CA ASP A 452 -0.79 -3.78 -24.36
C ASP A 452 -0.29 -4.84 -25.38
N GLN A 453 0.79 -5.57 -25.10
CA GLN A 453 1.39 -6.56 -26.02
C GLN A 453 0.43 -7.67 -26.49
N HIS A 454 -0.76 -7.83 -25.88
CA HIS A 454 -1.73 -8.83 -26.31
C HIS A 454 -2.77 -8.34 -27.34
N GLU A 455 -3.15 -7.05 -27.36
CA GLU A 455 -4.32 -6.61 -28.14
C GLU A 455 -4.02 -5.96 -29.50
N LYS A 456 -2.77 -5.54 -29.78
CA LYS A 456 -2.55 -4.55 -30.85
C LYS A 456 -1.43 -4.85 -31.84
N ARG A 457 -0.92 -6.08 -31.97
CA ARG A 457 0.06 -6.35 -33.05
C ARG A 457 -0.53 -6.03 -34.43
N LEU A 458 -1.76 -6.48 -34.69
CA LEU A 458 -2.47 -6.18 -35.94
C LEU A 458 -2.90 -4.71 -36.07
N ARG A 459 -3.37 -4.08 -35.00
CA ARG A 459 -3.79 -2.67 -35.04
C ARG A 459 -2.61 -1.72 -35.23
N ARG A 460 -1.45 -2.00 -34.60
CA ARG A 460 -0.20 -1.25 -34.76
C ARG A 460 0.31 -1.38 -36.19
N ILE A 461 0.34 -2.60 -36.74
CA ILE A 461 0.68 -2.84 -38.17
C ILE A 461 -0.25 -2.07 -39.10
N VAL A 462 -1.58 -2.09 -38.87
CA VAL A 462 -2.55 -1.37 -39.73
C VAL A 462 -2.38 0.16 -39.64
N VAL A 463 -2.08 0.69 -38.45
CA VAL A 463 -1.84 2.13 -38.26
C VAL A 463 -0.52 2.55 -38.92
N ASP A 464 0.54 1.77 -38.76
CA ASP A 464 1.83 2.05 -39.38
C ASP A 464 1.77 1.93 -40.91
N LEU A 465 1.03 0.95 -41.43
CA LEU A 465 0.76 0.81 -42.86
C LEU A 465 -0.02 2.00 -43.42
N ARG A 466 -1.01 2.53 -42.67
CA ARG A 466 -1.74 3.74 -43.05
C ARG A 466 -0.86 4.98 -43.05
N ARG A 467 0.04 5.13 -42.07
CA ARG A 467 1.03 6.23 -42.06
C ARG A 467 1.95 6.16 -43.27
N LEU A 468 2.44 4.96 -43.59
CA LEU A 468 3.30 4.73 -44.75
C LEU A 468 2.58 5.04 -46.07
N LEU A 469 1.29 4.69 -46.18
CA LEU A 469 0.45 5.05 -47.32
C LEU A 469 0.29 6.57 -47.47
N VAL A 470 0.03 7.30 -46.37
CA VAL A 470 -0.15 8.77 -46.42
C VAL A 470 1.17 9.44 -46.81
N VAL A 471 2.30 9.01 -46.25
CA VAL A 471 3.62 9.52 -46.64
C VAL A 471 3.90 9.22 -48.11
N ALA A 472 3.56 8.02 -48.60
CA ALA A 472 3.72 7.66 -50.01
C ALA A 472 2.84 8.52 -50.93
N VAL A 473 1.60 8.84 -50.54
CA VAL A 473 0.70 9.74 -51.31
C VAL A 473 1.25 11.16 -51.34
N ILE A 474 1.78 11.67 -50.21
CA ILE A 474 2.40 12.99 -50.16
C ILE A 474 3.66 13.03 -51.02
N ALA A 475 4.53 12.02 -50.92
CA ALA A 475 5.73 11.90 -51.75
C ALA A 475 5.39 11.82 -53.24
N ALA A 476 4.35 11.06 -53.60
CA ALA A 476 3.84 11.00 -54.97
C ALA A 476 3.31 12.36 -55.44
N ALA A 477 2.56 13.09 -54.61
CA ALA A 477 2.08 14.43 -54.94
C ALA A 477 3.23 15.43 -55.18
N PHE A 478 4.32 15.34 -54.41
CA PHE A 478 5.56 16.10 -54.67
C PHE A 478 6.24 15.68 -55.98
N ALA A 479 6.34 14.37 -56.26
CA ALA A 479 6.90 13.87 -57.51
C ALA A 479 6.07 14.30 -58.74
N PHE A 480 4.75 14.31 -58.65
CA PHE A 480 3.86 14.82 -59.70
C PHE A 480 3.97 16.33 -59.89
N LYS A 481 4.23 17.08 -58.81
CA LYS A 481 4.54 18.52 -58.89
C LYS A 481 5.87 18.76 -59.61
N ASP A 482 6.93 18.06 -59.23
CA ASP A 482 8.26 18.20 -59.85
C ASP A 482 8.26 17.74 -61.31
N ALA A 483 7.39 16.79 -61.67
CA ALA A 483 7.15 16.36 -63.05
C ALA A 483 6.29 17.33 -63.88
N GLY A 484 5.86 18.47 -63.32
CA GLY A 484 5.14 19.53 -64.05
C GLY A 484 3.65 19.28 -64.30
N PHE A 485 3.04 18.28 -63.66
CA PHE A 485 1.61 17.96 -63.81
C PHE A 485 0.68 18.87 -63.00
N LEU A 486 1.21 19.64 -62.04
CA LEU A 486 0.43 20.55 -61.18
C LEU A 486 0.83 22.01 -61.45
N PRO A 487 -0.13 22.93 -61.61
CA PRO A 487 0.15 24.33 -61.94
C PRO A 487 0.90 25.04 -60.80
N ASP A 488 1.93 25.82 -61.17
CA ASP A 488 2.76 26.63 -60.27
C ASP A 488 1.94 27.72 -59.57
N ARG A 489 1.36 27.39 -58.42
CA ARG A 489 0.72 28.35 -57.52
C ARG A 489 1.48 28.42 -56.20
N GLY A 490 2.62 29.13 -56.21
CA GLY A 490 3.23 29.86 -55.08
C GLY A 490 3.56 29.11 -53.76
N GLY A 491 4.43 29.74 -52.95
CA GLY A 491 4.83 29.32 -51.60
C GLY A 491 3.70 28.84 -50.64
N PRO A 492 2.47 29.39 -50.65
CA PRO A 492 1.41 28.91 -49.74
C PRO A 492 0.94 27.47 -49.99
N VAL A 493 1.03 26.94 -51.23
CA VAL A 493 0.68 25.53 -51.50
C VAL A 493 1.74 24.59 -50.92
N VAL A 494 3.01 24.97 -50.99
CA VAL A 494 4.11 24.19 -50.36
C VAL A 494 3.97 24.21 -48.84
N ALA A 495 3.66 25.37 -48.24
CA ALA A 495 3.40 25.47 -46.81
C ALA A 495 2.20 24.61 -46.37
N PHE A 496 1.12 24.57 -47.15
CA PHE A 496 -0.03 23.71 -46.88
C PHE A 496 0.34 22.21 -46.88
N TRP A 497 1.07 21.74 -47.90
CA TRP A 497 1.52 20.35 -47.98
C TRP A 497 2.54 19.99 -46.90
N LEU A 498 3.40 20.92 -46.50
CA LEU A 498 4.37 20.73 -45.44
C LEU A 498 3.67 20.64 -44.07
N VAL A 499 2.66 21.48 -43.81
CA VAL A 499 1.80 21.35 -42.63
C VAL A 499 1.02 20.04 -42.66
N LEU A 500 0.46 19.64 -43.81
CA LEU A 500 -0.24 18.36 -43.94
C LEU A 500 0.70 17.17 -43.73
N GLY A 501 1.94 17.25 -44.21
CA GLY A 501 2.98 16.24 -44.00
C GLY A 501 3.44 16.15 -42.56
N ILE A 502 3.60 17.28 -41.88
CA ILE A 502 3.85 17.33 -40.42
C ILE A 502 2.66 16.73 -39.69
N LEU A 503 1.43 17.14 -39.98
CA LEU A 503 0.22 16.58 -39.36
C LEU A 503 0.08 15.09 -39.67
N ALA A 504 0.42 14.60 -40.86
CA ALA A 504 0.34 13.18 -41.19
C ALA A 504 1.44 12.34 -40.53
N GLY A 505 2.66 12.87 -40.45
CA GLY A 505 3.82 12.23 -39.84
C GLY A 505 3.89 12.40 -38.32
N PHE A 506 3.10 13.32 -37.75
CA PHE A 506 3.05 13.53 -36.31
C PHE A 506 2.52 12.26 -35.63
N PRO A 507 3.19 11.76 -34.58
CA PRO A 507 2.78 10.56 -33.89
C PRO A 507 1.56 10.86 -33.01
N TRP A 508 0.40 11.04 -33.62
CA TRP A 508 -0.85 11.37 -32.92
C TRP A 508 -1.23 10.35 -31.87
N ASP A 509 -0.82 9.09 -32.01
CA ASP A 509 -1.07 8.09 -30.96
C ASP A 509 -0.22 8.36 -29.72
N ALA A 510 1.03 8.81 -29.90
CA ALA A 510 1.91 9.23 -28.80
C ALA A 510 1.48 10.59 -28.21
N ALA A 511 1.05 11.53 -29.05
CA ALA A 511 0.49 12.80 -28.59
C ALA A 511 -0.87 12.60 -27.89
N ARG A 512 -1.68 11.66 -28.39
CA ARG A 512 -2.94 11.25 -27.76
C ARG A 512 -2.64 10.52 -26.46
N SER A 513 -1.65 9.63 -26.37
CA SER A 513 -1.27 9.05 -25.07
C SER A 513 -0.82 10.13 -24.07
N LEU A 514 -0.08 11.15 -24.50
CA LEU A 514 0.25 12.29 -23.66
C LEU A 514 -0.98 13.07 -23.17
N LEU A 515 -2.11 13.03 -23.89
CA LEU A 515 -3.33 13.80 -23.62
C LEU A 515 -4.51 12.98 -23.05
N THR A 516 -4.56 11.66 -23.27
CA THR A 516 -5.71 10.79 -22.96
C THR A 516 -5.44 9.78 -21.87
N MET A 517 -4.28 9.80 -21.23
CA MET A 517 -4.12 9.11 -19.94
C MET A 517 -5.12 9.76 -18.98
N SER A 518 -6.20 9.04 -18.70
CA SER A 518 -7.34 9.56 -17.92
C SER A 518 -6.86 9.94 -16.52
N PRO A 519 -7.58 10.83 -15.81
CA PRO A 519 -7.53 10.73 -14.35
C PRO A 519 -7.95 9.29 -14.04
N GLY A 520 -7.00 8.46 -13.66
CA GLY A 520 -7.29 7.09 -13.26
C GLY A 520 -7.58 7.14 -11.78
N ASP A 521 -8.59 6.40 -11.33
CA ASP A 521 -9.04 6.31 -9.94
C ASP A 521 -7.98 5.69 -8.97
N LEU A 522 -6.68 5.83 -9.21
CA LEU A 522 -5.58 5.25 -8.41
C LEU A 522 -4.28 6.07 -8.53
N GLU A 523 -4.31 7.41 -8.55
CA GLU A 523 -3.06 8.19 -8.57
C GLU A 523 -2.20 7.87 -7.36
N SER A 524 -0.90 7.62 -7.53
CA SER A 524 -0.02 7.35 -6.39
C SER A 524 1.10 8.36 -6.28
N THR A 525 1.60 8.53 -5.07
CA THR A 525 2.71 9.40 -4.76
C THR A 525 3.80 8.60 -4.08
N LEU A 526 4.98 8.58 -4.68
CA LEU A 526 6.20 8.11 -4.03
C LEU A 526 6.85 9.31 -3.33
N ARG A 527 6.80 9.34 -2.01
CA ARG A 527 7.53 10.33 -1.21
C ARG A 527 9.00 9.98 -1.20
N ILE A 528 9.83 10.88 -1.72
CA ILE A 528 11.28 10.73 -1.72
C ILE A 528 11.87 11.71 -0.73
N ARG A 529 12.55 11.18 0.27
CA ARG A 529 13.33 11.95 1.25
C ARG A 529 14.78 11.44 1.21
N GLU A 530 15.72 12.36 1.43
CA GLU A 530 17.16 12.08 1.52
C GLU A 530 17.51 11.37 2.83
#